data_AF-A0A4V2FQC3-F1
#
_entry.id   AF-A0A4V2FQC3-F1
#
_cell.length_a   1.000
_cell.length_b   1.000
_cell.length_c   1.000
_cell.angle_alpha   90.00
_cell.angle_beta   90.00
_cell.angle_gamma   90.00
#
_symmetry.space_group_name_H-M   'P 1'
#
loop_
_entity.id
_entity.type
_entity.pdbx_description
1 polymer ?
#
loop_
_entity_poly.entity_id
_entity_poly.type
_entity_poly.pdbx_seq_one_letter_code
_entity_poly.pdbx_strand_id
1 'polypeptide(L)'
;MALLVEYGCPECGTRTDRWVSRPLPETADCGRCAGTARRRFGGALLTRSPAPSAGSPSSGDGRTPAGGCGHGAGVPGTCTLTPTAARMLSARVRGDNRALDREIAHQESAIKAGTLDPAAPVTTQYSGGPLATQ
;
A
#
# COMPACT_ATOMS: atom_id res chain seq x y z
N MET A 1 8.46 15.20 -13.83
CA MET A 1 8.68 14.02 -12.97
C MET A 1 8.44 12.77 -13.80
N ALA A 2 9.39 11.83 -13.81
CA ALA A 2 9.29 10.58 -14.56
C ALA A 2 9.01 9.41 -13.61
N LEU A 3 8.24 8.43 -14.09
CA LEU A 3 7.89 7.20 -13.38
C LEU A 3 8.38 6.00 -14.19
N LEU A 4 8.87 4.97 -13.52
CA LEU A 4 9.26 3.72 -14.17
C LEU A 4 8.01 2.85 -14.36
N VAL A 5 7.73 2.44 -15.60
CA VAL A 5 6.54 1.66 -15.96
C VAL A 5 6.95 0.43 -16.77
N GLU A 6 6.37 -0.73 -16.41
CA GLU A 6 6.54 -1.99 -17.13
C GLU A 6 5.58 -2.07 -18.33
N TYR A 7 6.12 -2.43 -19.49
CA TYR A 7 5.37 -2.73 -20.70
C TYR A 7 5.61 -4.18 -21.12
N GLY A 8 4.54 -4.89 -21.50
CA GLY A 8 4.60 -6.27 -21.98
C GLY A 8 4.05 -6.39 -23.40
N CYS A 9 4.87 -6.89 -24.32
CA CYS A 9 4.45 -7.17 -25.68
C CYS A 9 3.69 -8.50 -25.73
N PRO A 10 2.44 -8.54 -26.23
CA PRO A 10 1.68 -9.77 -26.35
C PRO A 10 2.19 -10.65 -27.50
N GLU A 11 2.85 -10.08 -28.51
CA GLU A 11 3.32 -10.80 -29.69
C GLU A 11 4.57 -11.63 -29.41
N CYS A 12 5.61 -11.02 -28.84
CA CYS A 12 6.88 -11.70 -28.56
C CYS A 12 7.11 -12.04 -27.08
N GLY A 13 6.14 -11.75 -26.21
CA GLY A 13 6.21 -12.02 -24.76
C GLY A 13 7.22 -11.18 -23.99
N THR A 14 7.97 -10.30 -24.65
CA THR A 14 9.04 -9.52 -24.01
C THR A 14 8.46 -8.46 -23.09
N ARG A 15 9.15 -8.26 -21.96
CA ARG A 15 8.83 -7.24 -20.95
C ARG A 15 9.97 -6.25 -20.84
N THR A 16 9.63 -4.97 -20.77
CA THR A 16 10.61 -3.88 -20.71
C THR A 16 10.12 -2.79 -19.78
N ASP A 17 11.03 -2.22 -19.01
CA ASP A 17 10.76 -1.07 -18.15
C ASP A 17 11.13 0.22 -18.86
N ARG A 18 10.28 1.25 -18.77
CA ARG A 18 10.52 2.57 -19.37
C ARG A 18 10.23 3.69 -18.39
N TRP A 19 11.13 4.66 -18.33
CA TRP A 19 10.89 5.94 -17.67
C TRP A 19 9.96 6.80 -18.53
N VAL A 20 8.79 7.16 -17.98
CA VAL A 20 7.77 7.92 -18.70
C VAL A 20 7.27 9.09 -17.85
N SER A 21 7.02 10.22 -18.51
CA SER A 21 6.39 11.39 -17.88
C SER A 21 4.87 11.24 -17.84
N ARG A 22 4.19 12.01 -16.98
CA ARG A 22 2.73 12.09 -17.01
C ARG A 22 2.27 12.92 -18.22
N PRO A 23 1.18 12.55 -18.92
CA PRO A 23 0.33 11.39 -18.67
C PRO A 23 1.00 10.06 -19.07
N LEU A 24 0.83 9.03 -18.24
CA LEU A 24 1.45 7.73 -18.46
C LEU A 24 0.86 7.08 -19.73
N PRO A 25 1.66 6.73 -20.74
CA PRO A 25 1.16 6.09 -21.96
C PRO A 25 0.60 4.69 -21.66
N GLU A 26 -0.50 4.31 -22.31
CA GLU A 26 -1.07 2.95 -22.23
C GLU A 26 -0.29 1.94 -23.06
N THR A 27 0.39 2.41 -24.11
CA THR A 27 1.16 1.61 -25.05
C THR A 27 2.55 2.18 -25.27
N ALA A 28 3.46 1.32 -25.71
CA ALA A 28 4.82 1.67 -26.13
C ALA A 28 5.30 0.67 -27.19
N ASP A 29 6.28 1.06 -28.01
CA ASP A 29 6.91 0.14 -28.97
C ASP A 29 7.75 -0.92 -28.25
N CYS A 30 7.59 -2.18 -28.68
CA CYS A 30 8.41 -3.26 -28.17
C CYS A 30 9.84 -3.15 -28.72
N GLY A 31 10.83 -3.01 -27.84
CA GLY A 31 12.25 -2.97 -28.22
C GLY A 31 12.81 -4.25 -28.85
N ARG A 32 12.03 -5.34 -28.93
CA ARG A 32 12.45 -6.62 -29.52
C ARG A 32 11.84 -6.88 -30.89
N CYS A 33 10.51 -6.74 -31.04
CA CYS A 33 9.81 -7.08 -32.27
C CYS A 33 9.14 -5.88 -32.95
N ALA A 34 9.32 -4.66 -32.43
CA ALA A 34 8.64 -3.45 -32.87
C ALA A 34 7.10 -3.48 -32.79
N GLY A 35 6.50 -4.56 -32.30
CA GLY A 35 5.06 -4.65 -32.04
C GLY A 35 4.59 -3.76 -30.89
N THR A 36 3.26 -3.65 -30.70
CA THR A 36 2.68 -2.79 -29.66
C THR A 36 2.74 -3.47 -28.29
N ALA A 37 3.52 -2.92 -27.35
CA ALA A 37 3.54 -3.35 -25.96
C ALA A 37 2.51 -2.59 -25.13
N ARG A 38 1.79 -3.30 -24.25
CA ARG A 38 0.79 -2.69 -23.36
C ARG A 38 1.36 -2.50 -21.97
N ARG A 39 0.98 -1.39 -21.34
CA ARG A 39 1.30 -1.12 -19.94
C ARG A 39 0.80 -2.26 -19.06
N ARG A 40 1.65 -2.72 -18.15
CA ARG A 40 1.33 -3.77 -17.18
C ARG A 40 1.44 -3.20 -15.77
N PHE A 41 0.54 -3.66 -14.92
CA PHE A 41 0.59 -3.42 -13.48
C PHE A 41 0.96 -4.76 -12.83
N GLY A 42 2.23 -5.13 -12.91
CA GLY A 42 2.75 -6.40 -12.41
C GLY A 42 3.61 -6.22 -11.16
N GLY A 43 3.56 -7.18 -10.23
CA GLY A 43 4.44 -7.23 -9.06
C GLY A 43 5.90 -7.59 -9.37
N ALA A 44 6.27 -7.79 -10.63
CA ALA A 44 7.65 -8.13 -11.02
C ALA A 44 8.64 -6.99 -10.69
N LEU A 45 8.17 -5.73 -10.75
CA LEU A 45 8.93 -4.57 -10.27
C LEU A 45 9.12 -4.59 -8.74
N LEU A 46 8.18 -5.20 -7.99
CA LEU A 46 8.28 -5.35 -6.54
C LEU A 46 9.28 -6.45 -6.15
N THR A 47 9.40 -7.51 -6.95
CA THR A 47 10.33 -8.63 -6.66
C THR A 47 11.77 -8.37 -7.13
N ARG A 48 11.99 -7.43 -8.06
CA ARG A 48 13.33 -7.01 -8.51
C ARG A 48 13.87 -5.77 -7.80
N SER A 49 13.06 -5.09 -7.00
CA SER A 49 13.53 -3.97 -6.21
C SER A 49 14.44 -4.50 -5.08
N PRO A 50 15.69 -4.02 -4.95
CA PRO A 50 16.51 -4.37 -3.80
C PRO A 50 15.77 -3.93 -2.53
N ALA A 51 15.86 -4.75 -1.47
CA ALA A 51 15.33 -4.37 -0.17
C ALA A 51 15.84 -2.97 0.19
N PRO A 52 14.99 -2.07 0.70
CA PRO A 52 15.41 -0.72 1.04
C PRO A 52 16.61 -0.82 1.98
N SER A 53 17.72 -0.22 1.58
CA SER A 53 18.93 -0.16 2.41
C SER A 53 18.56 0.57 3.70
N ALA A 54 19.15 0.16 4.83
CA ALA A 54 18.86 0.69 6.17
C ALA A 54 19.04 2.22 6.33
N GLY A 55 19.49 2.92 5.27
CA GLY A 55 19.62 4.37 5.21
C GLY A 55 18.71 5.07 4.19
N SER A 56 17.68 4.41 3.62
CA SER A 56 16.63 5.18 2.94
C SER A 56 16.06 6.17 3.95
N PRO A 57 16.00 7.48 3.64
CA PRO A 57 15.48 8.45 4.57
C PRO A 57 14.04 8.02 4.87
N SER A 58 13.81 7.53 6.09
CA SER A 58 12.48 7.57 6.64
C SER A 58 12.05 9.01 6.47
N SER A 59 10.98 9.26 5.72
CA SER A 59 10.28 10.54 5.78
C SER A 59 9.74 10.68 7.20
N GLY A 60 10.65 10.97 8.11
CA GLY A 60 10.51 11.15 9.53
C GLY A 60 11.13 12.49 9.82
N ASP A 61 10.59 13.53 9.20
CA ASP A 61 10.61 14.83 9.83
C ASP A 61 9.91 14.63 11.17
N GLY A 62 10.68 14.75 12.25
CA GLY A 62 10.30 14.54 13.65
C GLY A 62 9.24 15.52 14.13
N ARG A 63 8.09 15.51 13.48
CA ARG A 63 6.87 16.20 13.87
C ARG A 63 5.75 15.22 13.57
N THR A 64 5.50 14.34 14.52
CA THR A 64 4.31 13.49 14.54
C THR A 64 3.11 14.39 14.85
N PRO A 65 2.24 14.76 13.89
CA PRO A 65 0.85 14.95 14.28
C PRO A 65 0.32 13.57 14.65
N ALA A 66 -0.62 13.50 15.60
CA ALA A 66 -1.22 12.29 16.13
C ALA A 66 -2.09 11.52 15.09
N GLY A 67 -1.50 11.16 13.93
CA GLY A 67 -2.13 10.57 12.76
C GLY A 67 -1.27 9.46 12.14
N GLY A 68 -1.29 8.28 12.78
CA GLY A 68 -1.73 7.07 12.10
C GLY A 68 -0.84 6.30 11.12
N CYS A 69 0.48 6.53 10.99
CA CYS A 69 1.34 5.68 10.13
C CYS A 69 2.42 4.87 10.87
N GLY A 70 2.32 4.72 12.20
CA GLY A 70 3.28 3.94 13.00
C GLY A 70 2.90 2.47 13.21
N HIS A 71 1.69 2.06 12.85
CA HIS A 71 1.11 0.79 13.30
C HIS A 71 1.15 -0.26 12.19
N GLY A 72 2.37 -0.70 11.83
CA GLY A 72 2.56 -1.74 10.81
C GLY A 72 3.80 -1.52 9.97
N ALA A 73 4.95 -1.28 10.61
CA ALA A 73 6.23 -1.17 9.91
C ALA A 73 6.40 -2.36 8.94
N GLY A 74 6.45 -2.05 7.64
CA GLY A 74 6.62 -3.02 6.56
C GLY A 74 5.35 -3.63 5.97
N VAL A 75 4.14 -3.25 6.41
CA VAL A 75 2.88 -3.77 5.84
C VAL A 75 2.14 -2.65 5.09
N PRO A 76 2.00 -2.75 3.75
CA PRO A 76 1.36 -1.71 2.95
C PRO A 76 -0.14 -1.61 3.28
N GLY A 77 -0.68 -0.39 3.18
CA GLY A 77 -2.11 -0.11 3.39
C GLY A 77 -2.55 0.07 4.84
N THR A 78 -1.63 0.05 5.81
CA THR A 78 -1.96 0.22 7.25
C THR A 78 -2.29 1.65 7.66
N CYS A 79 -1.77 2.65 6.94
CA CYS A 79 -2.03 4.06 7.25
C CYS A 79 -3.51 4.45 7.16
N THR A 80 -4.32 3.79 6.35
CA THR A 80 -5.74 4.17 6.19
C THR A 80 -6.66 3.38 7.11
N LEU A 81 -6.12 2.42 7.85
CA LEU A 81 -6.89 1.54 8.71
C LEU A 81 -7.03 2.11 10.11
N THR A 82 -8.08 1.69 10.82
CA THR A 82 -8.13 1.85 12.27
C THR A 82 -6.99 1.06 12.91
N PRO A 83 -6.49 1.47 14.09
CA PRO A 83 -5.41 0.75 14.79
C PRO A 83 -5.65 -0.75 14.91
N THR A 84 -6.89 -1.12 15.23
CA THR A 84 -7.35 -2.51 15.37
C THR A 84 -7.25 -3.28 14.04
N ALA A 85 -7.74 -2.69 12.94
CA ALA A 85 -7.64 -3.30 11.61
C ALA A 85 -6.17 -3.39 11.13
N ALA A 86 -5.35 -2.40 11.44
CA ALA A 86 -3.92 -2.39 11.10
C ALA A 86 -3.15 -3.53 11.81
N ARG A 87 -3.44 -3.78 13.10
CA ARG A 87 -2.85 -4.91 13.86
C ARG A 87 -3.29 -6.26 13.30
N MET A 88 -4.57 -6.43 12.99
CA MET A 88 -5.10 -7.65 12.35
C MET A 88 -4.44 -7.92 10.99
N LEU A 89 -4.35 -6.90 10.12
CA LEU A 89 -3.70 -7.02 8.81
C LEU A 89 -2.23 -7.40 8.97
N SER A 90 -1.53 -6.76 9.90
CA SER A 90 -0.12 -7.04 10.16
C SER A 90 0.12 -8.48 10.62
N ALA A 91 -0.73 -9.00 11.51
CA ALA A 91 -0.66 -10.38 11.97
C ALA A 91 -0.91 -11.38 10.81
N ARG A 92 -1.92 -11.13 9.97
CA ARG A 92 -2.23 -11.99 8.81
C ARG A 92 -1.08 -12.03 7.80
N VAL A 93 -0.53 -10.87 7.44
CA VAL A 93 0.57 -10.78 6.47
C VAL A 93 1.81 -11.50 6.96
N ARG A 94 2.07 -11.49 8.27
CA ARG A 94 3.22 -12.17 8.89
C ARG A 94 2.97 -13.65 9.23
N GLY A 95 1.74 -14.14 9.09
CA GLY A 95 1.35 -15.48 9.52
C GLY A 95 1.39 -15.69 11.04
N ASP A 96 1.33 -14.61 11.83
CA ASP A 96 1.36 -14.67 13.30
C ASP A 96 -0.05 -14.94 13.86
N ASN A 97 -0.45 -16.21 13.85
CA ASN A 97 -1.76 -16.64 14.33
C ASN A 97 -1.98 -16.30 15.82
N ARG A 98 -0.92 -16.32 16.64
CA ARG A 98 -1.04 -15.97 18.07
C ARG A 98 -1.33 -14.48 18.27
N ALA A 99 -0.72 -13.60 17.47
CA ALA A 99 -1.07 -12.19 17.49
C ALA A 99 -2.50 -11.95 16.98
N LEU A 100 -2.92 -12.70 15.96
CA LEU A 100 -4.28 -12.62 15.44
C LEU A 100 -5.33 -13.01 16.49
N ASP A 101 -5.16 -14.14 17.16
CA ASP A 101 -6.09 -14.63 18.19
C ASP A 101 -6.19 -13.65 19.38
N ARG A 102 -5.06 -13.07 19.79
CA ARG A 102 -5.05 -12.06 20.87
C ARG A 102 -5.82 -10.80 20.48
N GLU A 103 -5.67 -10.33 19.25
CA GLU A 103 -6.38 -9.13 18.79
C GLU A 103 -7.88 -9.41 18.62
N ILE A 104 -8.27 -10.61 18.20
CA ILE A 104 -9.68 -11.05 18.17
C ILE A 104 -10.26 -11.04 19.58
N ALA A 105 -9.61 -11.71 20.53
CA ALA A 105 -10.07 -11.75 21.93
C ALA A 105 -10.16 -10.34 22.55
N HIS A 106 -9.21 -9.46 22.25
CA HIS A 106 -9.26 -8.07 22.67
C HIS A 106 -10.48 -7.34 22.09
N GLN A 107 -10.76 -7.47 20.79
CA GLN A 107 -11.94 -6.85 20.16
C GLN A 107 -13.24 -7.37 20.76
N GLU A 108 -13.38 -8.69 20.94
CA GLU A 108 -14.56 -9.30 21.55
C GLU A 108 -14.78 -8.78 22.97
N SER A 109 -13.71 -8.65 23.76
CA SER A 109 -13.78 -8.08 25.12
C SER A 109 -14.20 -6.61 25.09
N ALA A 110 -13.67 -5.82 24.15
CA ALA A 110 -13.97 -4.40 24.00
C ALA A 110 -15.42 -4.16 23.54
N ILE A 111 -15.95 -5.02 22.66
CA ILE A 111 -17.35 -5.03 22.23
C ILE A 111 -18.25 -5.36 23.40
N LYS A 112 -17.94 -6.43 24.14
CA LYS A 112 -18.71 -6.82 25.33
C LYS A 112 -18.70 -5.73 26.41
N ALA A 113 -17.60 -4.99 26.54
CA ALA A 113 -17.48 -3.85 27.44
C ALA A 113 -18.14 -2.56 26.91
N GLY A 114 -18.66 -2.55 25.69
CA GLY A 114 -19.26 -1.36 25.06
C GLY A 114 -18.26 -0.28 24.67
N THR A 115 -16.96 -0.56 24.73
CA THR A 115 -15.87 0.37 24.38
C THR A 115 -15.53 0.36 22.88
N LEU A 116 -16.00 -0.66 22.17
CA LEU A 116 -15.88 -0.78 20.72
C LEU A 116 -17.27 -1.11 20.16
N ASP A 117 -17.81 -0.22 19.31
CA ASP A 117 -19.07 -0.46 18.61
C ASP A 117 -18.78 -0.98 17.18
N PRO A 118 -19.14 -2.22 16.85
CA PRO A 118 -18.95 -2.77 15.52
C PRO A 118 -19.88 -2.17 14.45
N ALA A 119 -20.97 -1.52 14.86
CA ALA A 119 -21.92 -0.87 13.95
C ALA A 119 -21.62 0.62 13.74
N ALA A 120 -20.72 1.21 14.51
CA ALA A 120 -20.37 2.61 14.39
C ALA A 120 -19.68 2.92 13.04
N PRO A 121 -19.97 4.07 12.43
CA PRO A 121 -19.30 4.49 11.21
C PRO A 121 -17.80 4.68 11.46
N VAL A 122 -16.98 4.04 10.65
CA VAL A 122 -15.52 4.13 10.78
C VAL A 122 -15.03 5.44 10.20
N THR A 123 -14.61 6.33 11.08
CA THR A 123 -13.92 7.57 10.67
C THR A 123 -12.44 7.27 10.54
N THR A 124 -11.96 7.26 9.30
CA THR A 124 -10.54 7.25 8.97
C THR A 124 -10.10 8.65 8.62
N GLN A 125 -8.79 8.88 8.58
CA GLN A 125 -8.21 10.15 8.12
C GLN A 125 -8.53 10.50 6.65
N TYR A 126 -9.16 9.58 5.90
CA TYR A 126 -9.69 9.82 4.55
C TYR A 126 -11.23 9.90 4.49
N SER A 127 -11.93 9.62 5.60
CA SER A 127 -13.40 9.69 5.64
C SER A 127 -13.94 11.13 5.66
N GLY A 128 -13.06 12.13 5.78
CA GLY A 128 -13.36 13.54 5.52
C GLY A 128 -12.91 13.94 4.11
N GLY A 129 -13.85 14.03 3.17
CA GLY A 129 -13.66 14.77 1.92
C GLY A 129 -13.34 16.26 2.19
N PRO A 130 -12.90 17.01 1.16
CA PRO A 130 -11.93 18.10 1.31
C PRO A 130 -12.35 19.17 2.32
N LEU A 131 -11.35 19.67 3.06
CA LEU A 131 -11.39 20.97 3.71
C LEU A 131 -12.06 21.96 2.74
N ALA A 132 -13.25 22.41 3.11
CA ALA A 132 -13.89 23.53 2.47
C ALA A 132 -12.93 24.73 2.56
N THR A 133 -12.41 25.13 1.42
CA THR A 133 -11.86 26.47 1.20
C THR A 133 -12.93 27.48 1.62
N GLN A 134 -12.68 28.23 2.68
CA GLN A 134 -12.55 29.70 2.71
C GLN A 134 -12.24 30.18 4.12
#